data_AF-A0A1M5KAA7-F1
#
_entry.id   AF-A0A1M5KAA7-F1
#
_cell.length_a   1.000
_cell.length_b   1.000
_cell.length_c   1.000
_cell.angle_alpha   90.00
_cell.angle_beta   90.00
_cell.angle_gamma   90.00
#
_symmetry.space_group_name_H-M   'P 1'
#
loop_
_entity.id
_entity.type
_entity.pdbx_description
1 polymer ?
#
loop_
_entity_poly.entity_id
_entity_poly.type
_entity_poly.pdbx_seq_one_letter_code
_entity_poly.pdbx_strand_id
1 'polypeptide(L)'
;MSDEPSPPGDIVECTPDEVDFSLSWRHDGDGALAGELVARNTGPRAWRLTGKPGLVLTDADGRDLAADHVVTLELRLPGYAVVAPGGVARAAVSLGRWDGTPLGPVVGVTWEGGRADVRPDGPPAPTAASGPTTTSSSWFTTG
;
A
#
# COMPACT_ATOMS: atom_id res chain seq x y z
N MET A 1 -32.95 32.32 11.03
CA MET A 1 -32.42 30.95 10.88
C MET A 1 -30.97 31.10 10.55
N SER A 2 -30.10 30.90 11.54
CA SER A 2 -28.66 30.92 11.35
C SER A 2 -28.28 29.57 10.73
N ASP A 3 -27.63 29.60 9.56
CA ASP A 3 -26.87 28.45 9.06
C ASP A 3 -25.72 28.23 10.05
N GLU A 4 -25.91 27.31 10.98
CA GLU A 4 -24.81 26.79 11.76
C GLU A 4 -23.99 25.90 10.81
N PRO A 5 -22.70 26.19 10.58
CA PRO A 5 -21.88 25.35 9.72
C PRO A 5 -21.86 23.94 10.33
N SER A 6 -22.20 22.94 9.51
CA SER A 6 -22.08 21.54 9.91
C SER A 6 -20.66 21.29 10.45
N PRO A 7 -20.50 20.51 11.53
CA PRO A 7 -19.16 20.13 11.99
C PRO A 7 -18.38 19.53 10.81
N PRO A 8 -17.05 19.72 10.74
CA PRO A 8 -16.25 19.07 9.70
C PRO A 8 -16.58 17.58 9.74
N GLY A 9 -17.21 17.07 8.68
CA GLY A 9 -17.68 15.69 8.64
C GLY A 9 -16.53 14.76 9.00
N ASP A 10 -16.78 13.79 9.88
CA ASP A 10 -15.79 12.80 10.29
C ASP A 10 -15.08 12.25 9.05
N ILE A 11 -13.78 12.53 8.92
CA ILE A 11 -12.99 12.01 7.81
C ILE A 11 -12.99 10.49 7.97
N VAL A 12 -13.72 9.82 7.08
CA VAL A 12 -13.91 8.37 7.14
C VAL A 12 -12.74 7.63 6.52
N GLU A 13 -12.64 6.34 6.84
CA GLU A 13 -11.69 5.45 6.20
C GLU A 13 -11.97 5.32 4.70
N CYS A 14 -10.91 5.30 3.91
CA CYS A 14 -10.95 5.08 2.48
C CYS A 14 -11.57 3.71 2.13
N THR A 15 -12.54 3.69 1.21
CA THR A 15 -13.10 2.44 0.68
C THR A 15 -12.42 2.03 -0.63
N PRO A 16 -12.44 0.74 -1.03
CA PRO A 16 -11.82 0.28 -2.27
C PRO A 16 -12.34 1.01 -3.53
N ASP A 17 -13.58 1.51 -3.52
CA ASP A 17 -14.19 2.20 -4.67
C ASP A 17 -13.75 3.68 -4.77
N GLU A 18 -13.12 4.24 -3.74
CA GLU A 18 -12.71 5.66 -3.66
C GLU A 18 -11.19 5.87 -3.78
N VAL A 19 -10.45 4.80 -4.08
CA VAL A 19 -8.99 4.81 -4.24
C VAL A 19 -8.53 4.11 -5.50
N ASP A 20 -7.56 4.72 -6.16
CA ASP A 20 -6.75 4.08 -7.18
C ASP A 20 -5.33 3.87 -6.65
N PHE A 21 -4.88 2.63 -6.59
CA PHE A 21 -3.54 2.27 -6.15
C PHE A 21 -2.63 2.04 -7.35
N SER A 22 -1.44 2.65 -7.32
CA SER A 22 -0.33 2.25 -8.18
C SER A 22 0.87 1.82 -7.34
N LEU A 23 1.59 0.83 -7.84
CA LEU A 23 2.78 0.29 -7.20
C LEU A 23 3.90 0.24 -8.22
N SER A 24 5.07 0.75 -7.85
CA SER A 24 6.26 0.66 -8.69
C SER A 24 7.39 -0.02 -7.94
N TRP A 25 8.11 -0.89 -8.63
CA TRP A 25 9.30 -1.58 -8.14
C TRP A 25 10.55 -1.10 -8.86
N ARG A 26 11.65 -1.12 -8.12
CA ARG A 26 13.01 -1.07 -8.64
C ARG A 26 13.83 -2.12 -7.92
N HIS A 27 14.83 -2.68 -8.59
CA HIS A 27 15.82 -3.48 -7.88
C HIS A 27 16.51 -2.61 -6.84
N ASP A 28 16.56 -3.14 -5.63
CA ASP A 28 17.45 -2.67 -4.59
C ASP A 28 18.75 -3.50 -4.67
N GLY A 29 19.78 -3.06 -3.95
CA GLY A 29 20.97 -3.87 -3.72
C GLY A 29 20.62 -5.28 -3.25
N ASP A 30 21.54 -6.22 -3.42
CA ASP A 30 21.39 -7.61 -2.92
C ASP A 30 20.22 -8.41 -3.51
N GLY A 31 19.65 -7.93 -4.62
CA GLY A 31 18.63 -8.61 -5.39
C GLY A 31 17.22 -8.52 -4.83
N ALA A 32 16.98 -7.64 -3.85
CA ALA A 32 15.66 -7.28 -3.32
C ALA A 32 14.94 -6.26 -4.23
N LEU A 33 13.69 -5.92 -3.92
CA LEU A 33 12.95 -4.82 -4.54
C LEU A 33 12.62 -3.73 -3.51
N ALA A 34 12.86 -2.48 -3.91
CA ALA A 34 12.34 -1.30 -3.25
C ALA A 34 11.23 -0.70 -4.11
N GLY A 35 10.18 -0.18 -3.49
CA GLY A 35 9.04 0.34 -4.21
C GLY A 35 8.34 1.50 -3.55
N GLU A 36 7.40 2.06 -4.29
CA GLU A 36 6.50 3.11 -3.83
C GLU A 36 5.07 2.71 -4.16
N LEU A 37 4.24 2.65 -3.13
CA LEU A 37 2.79 2.52 -3.24
C LEU A 37 2.17 3.92 -3.19
N VAL A 38 1.39 4.26 -4.20
CA VAL A 38 0.66 5.53 -4.29
C VAL A 38 -0.83 5.24 -4.19
N ALA A 39 -1.50 5.89 -3.24
CA ALA A 39 -2.96 5.89 -3.12
C ALA A 39 -3.50 7.23 -3.64
N ARG A 40 -4.30 7.21 -4.70
CA ARG A 40 -4.96 8.40 -5.23
C ARG A 40 -6.42 8.42 -4.83
N ASN A 41 -6.87 9.54 -4.29
CA ASN A 41 -8.30 9.76 -4.02
C ASN A 41 -9.04 10.06 -5.33
N THR A 42 -9.91 9.13 -5.75
CA THR A 42 -10.78 9.25 -6.93
C THR A 42 -12.19 9.71 -6.57
N GLY A 43 -12.52 9.75 -5.29
CA GLY A 43 -13.82 10.15 -4.77
C GLY A 43 -14.01 11.67 -4.64
N PRO A 44 -15.24 12.11 -4.34
CA PRO A 44 -15.60 13.52 -4.24
C PRO A 44 -15.26 14.14 -2.87
N ARG A 45 -14.83 13.34 -1.89
CA ARG A 45 -14.61 13.76 -0.49
C ARG A 45 -13.23 13.36 0.00
N ALA A 46 -12.74 14.08 1.01
CA ALA A 46 -11.53 13.66 1.71
C ALA A 46 -11.80 12.36 2.49
N TRP A 47 -10.82 11.47 2.51
CA TRP A 47 -10.83 10.26 3.33
C TRP A 47 -9.48 10.11 4.05
N ARG A 48 -9.40 9.16 4.96
CA ARG A 48 -8.15 8.80 5.64
C ARG A 48 -7.67 7.40 5.26
N LEU A 49 -6.36 7.21 5.32
CA LEU A 49 -5.71 5.90 5.35
C LEU A 49 -5.11 5.70 6.74
N THR A 50 -5.71 4.79 7.50
CA THR A 50 -5.23 4.42 8.83
C THR A 50 -4.17 3.33 8.72
N GLY A 51 -3.11 3.45 9.52
CA GLY A 51 -2.06 2.44 9.57
C GLY A 51 -1.07 2.48 8.40
N LYS A 52 -0.34 1.37 8.27
CA LYS A 52 0.57 1.09 7.16
C LYS A 52 -0.12 0.10 6.20
N PRO A 53 0.12 0.20 4.89
CA PRO A 53 -0.44 -0.77 3.96
C PRO A 53 0.24 -2.14 4.12
N GLY A 54 -0.55 -3.20 4.07
CA GLY A 54 -0.02 -4.56 3.92
C GLY A 54 0.14 -4.91 2.44
N LEU A 55 1.19 -5.67 2.12
CA LEU A 55 1.40 -6.24 0.79
C LEU A 55 1.23 -7.75 0.82
N VAL A 56 0.35 -8.25 -0.04
CA VAL A 56 0.09 -9.68 -0.22
C VAL A 56 0.59 -10.09 -1.60
N LEU A 57 1.60 -10.95 -1.63
CA LEU A 57 2.15 -11.48 -2.87
C LEU A 57 1.19 -12.52 -3.45
N THR A 58 1.10 -12.63 -4.77
CA THR A 58 0.27 -13.65 -5.43
C THR A 58 1.08 -14.53 -6.37
N ASP A 59 0.60 -15.72 -6.68
CA ASP A 59 1.12 -16.58 -7.74
C ASP A 59 0.54 -16.19 -9.12
N ALA A 60 0.99 -16.86 -10.18
CA ALA A 60 0.53 -16.60 -11.54
C ALA A 60 -0.98 -16.84 -11.76
N ASP A 61 -1.63 -17.61 -10.89
CA ASP A 61 -3.07 -17.87 -10.90
C ASP A 61 -3.85 -16.88 -10.02
N GLY A 62 -3.17 -15.91 -9.39
CA GLY A 62 -3.75 -14.91 -8.51
C GLY A 62 -4.04 -15.42 -7.09
N ARG A 63 -3.45 -16.53 -6.66
CA ARG A 63 -3.60 -17.02 -5.28
C ARG A 63 -2.60 -16.33 -4.36
N ASP A 64 -3.07 -15.97 -3.17
CA ASP A 64 -2.22 -15.39 -2.14
C ASP A 64 -1.09 -16.35 -1.74
N LEU A 65 0.13 -15.83 -1.72
CA LEU A 65 1.33 -16.50 -1.26
C LEU A 65 1.59 -16.13 0.20
N ALA A 66 1.98 -17.13 1.00
CA ALA A 66 2.43 -16.88 2.36
C ALA A 66 3.79 -16.16 2.30
N ALA A 67 3.80 -14.87 2.66
CA ALA A 67 4.99 -14.07 2.83
C ALA A 67 4.88 -13.34 4.18
N ASP A 68 5.99 -13.27 4.91
CA ASP A 68 6.01 -12.57 6.20
C ASP A 68 5.97 -11.06 5.96
N HIS A 69 4.94 -10.39 6.44
CA HIS A 69 4.90 -8.92 6.42
C HIS A 69 5.53 -8.38 7.70
N VAL A 70 6.70 -7.76 7.57
CA VAL A 70 7.41 -7.14 8.70
C VAL A 70 6.77 -5.81 9.02
N VAL A 71 6.10 -5.76 10.17
CA VAL A 71 5.54 -4.54 10.73
C VAL A 71 6.54 -3.93 11.70
N THR A 72 7.16 -2.81 11.32
CA THR A 72 7.90 -1.98 12.28
C THR A 72 6.91 -1.13 13.08
N LEU A 73 6.95 -1.24 14.41
CA LEU A 73 6.11 -0.49 15.36
C LEU A 73 6.59 0.96 15.49
N GLU A 74 6.48 1.71 14.39
CA GLU A 74 6.78 3.14 14.36
C GLU A 74 5.58 3.95 14.86
N LEU A 75 5.76 4.72 15.94
CA LEU A 75 4.72 5.61 16.44
C LEU A 75 4.39 6.71 15.41
N ARG A 76 3.11 6.90 15.11
CA ARG A 76 2.60 8.04 14.35
C ARG A 76 1.34 8.60 14.98
N LEU A 77 1.28 9.92 15.13
CA LEU A 77 0.14 10.65 15.71
C LEU A 77 -0.20 11.89 14.86
N PRO A 78 -1.41 11.98 14.27
CA PRO A 78 -2.44 10.93 14.23
C PRO A 78 -1.98 9.71 13.42
N GLY A 79 -2.46 8.52 13.77
CA GLY A 79 -2.11 7.24 13.12
C GLY A 79 -2.74 7.04 11.74
N TYR A 80 -3.00 8.12 11.01
CA TYR A 80 -3.57 8.11 9.67
C TYR A 80 -3.04 9.26 8.81
N ALA A 81 -3.20 9.13 7.49
CA ALA A 81 -3.00 10.21 6.52
C ALA A 81 -4.35 10.63 5.94
N VAL A 82 -4.60 11.94 5.81
CA VAL A 82 -5.82 12.48 5.16
C VAL A 82 -5.52 12.82 3.72
N VAL A 83 -6.31 12.31 2.78
CA VAL A 83 -6.14 12.54 1.35
C VAL A 83 -7.34 13.30 0.81
N ALA A 84 -7.10 14.53 0.37
CA ALA A 84 -8.13 15.37 -0.26
C ALA A 84 -8.57 14.78 -1.62
N PRO A 85 -9.76 15.16 -2.14
CA PRO A 85 -10.18 14.78 -3.50
C PRO A 85 -9.10 15.08 -4.55
N GLY A 86 -8.76 14.10 -5.38
CA GLY A 86 -7.68 14.19 -6.38
C GLY A 86 -6.25 14.18 -5.81
N GLY A 87 -6.11 14.23 -4.49
CA GLY A 87 -4.84 14.15 -3.77
C GLY A 87 -4.24 12.74 -3.80
N VAL A 88 -3.00 12.65 -3.32
CA VAL A 88 -2.23 11.41 -3.29
C VAL A 88 -1.54 11.22 -1.95
N ALA A 89 -1.52 9.99 -1.45
CA ALA A 89 -0.65 9.55 -0.37
C ALA A 89 0.35 8.51 -0.88
N ARG A 90 1.55 8.48 -0.30
CA ARG A 90 2.63 7.59 -0.70
C ARG A 90 3.15 6.79 0.49
N ALA A 91 3.47 5.52 0.27
CA ALA A 91 4.18 4.69 1.23
C ALA A 91 5.35 4.01 0.52
N ALA A 92 6.55 4.10 1.11
CA ALA A 92 7.66 3.29 0.69
C ALA A 92 7.37 1.83 1.08
N VAL A 93 7.68 0.91 0.18
CA VAL A 93 7.50 -0.52 0.42
C VAL A 93 8.75 -1.27 -0.01
N SER A 94 8.98 -2.44 0.57
CA SER A 94 10.05 -3.33 0.14
C SER A 94 9.59 -4.76 0.08
N LEU A 95 10.22 -5.50 -0.83
CA LEU A 95 10.16 -6.94 -0.91
C LEU A 95 11.61 -7.43 -0.82
N GLY A 96 11.88 -8.26 0.18
CA GLY A 96 13.16 -8.91 0.35
C GLY A 96 13.48 -9.89 -0.78
N ARG A 97 14.39 -10.81 -0.50
CA ARG A 97 14.71 -11.90 -1.43
C ARG A 97 13.54 -12.89 -1.50
N TRP A 98 13.46 -13.65 -2.59
CA TRP A 98 12.33 -14.57 -2.80
C TRP A 98 12.75 -15.88 -3.46
N ASP A 99 12.79 -16.98 -2.69
CA ASP A 99 13.02 -18.35 -3.17
C ASP A 99 11.74 -19.19 -3.25
N GLY A 100 10.58 -18.58 -2.99
CA GLY A 100 9.28 -19.24 -3.03
C GLY A 100 8.71 -19.43 -4.44
N THR A 101 7.43 -19.77 -4.49
CA THR A 101 6.64 -19.88 -5.74
C THR A 101 6.81 -18.64 -6.60
N PRO A 102 7.00 -18.76 -7.93
CA PRO A 102 7.11 -17.60 -8.81
C PRO A 102 5.98 -16.60 -8.60
N LEU A 103 6.35 -15.32 -8.46
CA LEU A 103 5.40 -14.24 -8.26
C LEU A 103 4.56 -14.03 -9.53
N GLY A 104 3.27 -13.86 -9.32
CA GLY A 104 2.32 -13.45 -10.32
C GLY A 104 2.40 -11.96 -10.67
N PRO A 105 1.62 -11.52 -11.65
CA PRO A 105 1.65 -10.14 -12.13
C PRO A 105 0.87 -9.16 -11.24
N VAL A 106 0.33 -9.61 -10.11
CA VAL A 106 -0.55 -8.85 -9.23
C VAL A 106 -0.02 -8.88 -7.80
N VAL A 107 -0.17 -7.77 -7.10
CA VAL A 107 0.07 -7.64 -5.65
C VAL A 107 -1.23 -7.17 -5.01
N GLY A 108 -1.64 -7.84 -3.94
CA GLY A 108 -2.73 -7.38 -3.09
C GLY A 108 -2.25 -6.28 -2.16
N VAL A 109 -2.98 -5.18 -2.11
CA VAL A 109 -2.77 -4.07 -1.16
C VAL A 109 -3.88 -4.12 -0.14
N THR A 110 -3.54 -4.18 1.14
CA THR A 110 -4.50 -4.21 2.25
C THR A 110 -4.34 -2.98 3.13
N TRP A 111 -5.46 -2.47 3.63
CA TRP A 111 -5.54 -1.39 4.62
C TRP A 111 -6.81 -1.57 5.46
N GLU A 112 -7.02 -0.73 6.47
CA GLU A 112 -8.18 -0.83 7.36
C GLU A 112 -9.54 -0.79 6.64
N GLY A 113 -9.62 -0.09 5.51
CA GLY A 113 -10.84 0.03 4.72
C GLY A 113 -11.06 -1.08 3.69
N GLY A 114 -10.09 -2.00 3.51
CA GLY A 114 -10.27 -3.16 2.64
C GLY A 114 -9.02 -3.63 1.91
N ARG A 115 -9.24 -4.17 0.71
CA ARG A 115 -8.20 -4.70 -0.17
C ARG A 115 -8.45 -4.26 -1.61
N ALA A 116 -7.36 -4.04 -2.35
CA ALA A 116 -7.37 -3.84 -3.79
C ALA A 116 -6.18 -4.60 -4.40
N ASP A 117 -6.35 -5.08 -5.63
CA ASP A 117 -5.29 -5.75 -6.37
C ASP A 117 -4.67 -4.76 -7.37
N VAL A 118 -3.34 -4.67 -7.38
CA VAL A 118 -2.59 -3.78 -8.27
C VAL A 118 -1.61 -4.58 -9.12
N ARG A 119 -1.47 -4.20 -10.39
CA ARG A 119 -0.36 -4.66 -11.23
C ARG A 119 0.80 -3.71 -11.06
N PRO A 120 1.93 -4.13 -10.47
CA PRO A 120 3.05 -3.25 -10.26
C PRO A 120 3.79 -2.96 -11.58
N ASP A 121 4.31 -1.76 -11.70
CA ASP A 121 5.29 -1.39 -12.71
C ASP A 121 6.71 -1.77 -12.25
N GLY A 122 7.60 -2.09 -13.20
CA GLY A 122 9.00 -2.40 -12.91
C GLY A 122 9.31 -3.91 -12.89
N PRO A 123 10.39 -4.34 -12.21
CA PRO A 123 10.77 -5.75 -12.17
C PRO A 123 9.66 -6.62 -11.53
N PRO A 124 9.36 -7.79 -12.11
CA PRO A 124 8.28 -8.64 -11.62
C PRO A 124 8.64 -9.42 -10.36
N ALA A 125 9.93 -9.57 -10.05
CA ALA A 125 10.41 -10.32 -8.90
C ALA A 125 11.83 -9.89 -8.48
N PRO A 126 12.22 -10.16 -7.23
CA PRO A 126 13.62 -10.13 -6.77
C PRO A 126 14.54 -11.00 -7.65
N THR A 127 15.79 -10.60 -7.83
CA THR A 127 16.79 -11.37 -8.61
C THR A 127 17.56 -12.37 -7.77
N ALA A 128 17.62 -12.18 -6.45
CA ALA A 128 18.23 -13.13 -5.53
C ALA A 128 17.15 -13.99 -4.88
N ALA A 129 17.24 -15.31 -5.10
CA ALA A 129 16.29 -16.26 -4.54
C ALA A 129 16.54 -16.52 -3.05
N SER A 130 17.79 -16.73 -2.63
CA SER A 130 18.09 -17.15 -1.25
C SER A 130 18.14 -15.99 -0.24
N GLY A 131 17.21 -15.96 0.73
CA GLY A 131 17.20 -15.02 1.84
C GLY A 131 15.80 -14.77 2.42
N PRO A 132 15.64 -13.79 3.34
CA PRO A 132 14.35 -13.56 4.00
C PRO A 132 13.26 -13.10 3.01
N THR A 133 12.15 -13.86 3.00
CA THR A 133 10.95 -13.70 2.17
C THR A 133 9.95 -12.73 2.80
N THR A 134 10.39 -11.51 3.06
CA THR A 134 9.60 -10.53 3.82
C THR A 134 9.17 -9.35 2.96
N THR A 135 7.92 -8.91 3.14
CA THR A 135 7.48 -7.58 2.67
C THR A 135 7.51 -6.59 3.83
N SER A 136 7.68 -5.29 3.54
CA SER A 136 7.52 -4.24 4.55
C SER A 136 6.97 -2.96 3.94
N SER A 137 6.45 -2.07 4.79
CA SER A 137 5.90 -0.78 4.38
C SER A 137 6.17 0.33 5.40
N SER A 138 6.24 1.55 4.90
CA SER A 138 6.19 2.77 5.72
C SER A 138 4.76 3.24 5.94
N TRP A 139 4.61 4.25 6.79
CA TRP A 139 3.36 4.99 6.86
C TRP A 139 3.07 5.74 5.54
N PHE A 140 1.77 5.93 5.25
CA PHE A 140 1.34 6.82 4.18
C PHE A 140 1.67 8.28 4.49
N THR A 141 2.25 9.02 3.56
CA THR A 141 2.51 10.46 3.68
C THR A 141 1.85 11.22 2.54
N THR A 142 1.27 12.38 2.86
CA THR A 142 0.69 13.33 1.90
C THR A 142 1.68 14.48 1.73
N GLY A 143 1.98 14.85 0.50
CA GLY A 143 2.83 15.99 0.15
C GLY A 143 2.02 17.16 -0.35
#